data_AF-A0A819CM26-F1
#
_entry.id   AF-A0A819CM26-F1
#
_cell.length_a   1.000
_cell.length_b   1.000
_cell.length_c   1.000
_cell.angle_alpha   90.00
_cell.angle_beta   90.00
_cell.angle_gamma   90.00
#
_symmetry.space_group_name_H-M   'P 1'
#
loop_
_entity.id
_entity.type
_entity.pdbx_description
1 polymer ?
#
loop_
_entity_poly.entity_id
_entity_poly.type
_entity_poly.pdbx_seq_one_letter_code
_entity_poly.pdbx_strand_id
1 'polypeptide(L)'
;MIISHELDENIVPIVHDFTQINAIYIFSKNKSQDKEWTQQLPKVKDIFSSISSIGHVLKQDSQNCDQDSVSISIVSTKTGKLNENLDQLDPTFMYTQILKEILLTINFNQQHIEDFTNYYRENFVDNAIQLNNIEQFERNYANYSPIWWYTHDCCLYSVLNRALRLMEVDTLIKMGFFIHDLHQKIVELHSEQFSKYHQLEQFIIYRGQGLLKTDLEKMQETKGGLISFNNFLSTTKELSIATGFANSCLTNPASVGVVFIMKIDPAIKSTPFASIKNLSYYKTEDEILFSMHTVFRIDDVTKINGSDRLWQIDLKQTNDNDQQLNALTERIRQEIRGTTEWDQLGKLLIKIGRFDKANELYEYLLDQSHSDREKAHFYHQLGWSKKSQRKYEEAIACYKKSLEIKEKVMPTNHLSFAVSYNEIGSVYEKMNKYTAALMYYEKALVIQRRMLSSNDLGLASTLSKIGSIYEETGDYLKALSFHEEVLEIQQNKDPSNNPKIAYSYNNIGSVNEKMGEYSKALSSHNKALEIQQKILPLNHPDLAQTYSSIGYVYGKMCQYSTARQYHQKAVDMGQRSLPANHPRLQQWLKNLEYIKRKA
;
A
#
# COMPACT_ATOMS: atom_id res chain seq x y z
N MET A 1 4.95 11.76 27.92
CA MET A 1 5.37 13.18 27.78
C MET A 1 6.54 13.42 28.72
N ILE A 2 7.56 14.15 28.26
CA ILE A 2 8.70 14.52 29.10
C ILE A 2 8.50 15.98 29.53
N ILE A 3 8.64 16.28 30.82
CA ILE A 3 8.52 17.64 31.37
C ILE A 3 9.83 17.99 32.06
N SER A 4 10.33 19.20 31.82
CA SER A 4 11.48 19.74 32.54
C SER A 4 11.06 20.30 33.89
N HIS A 5 11.89 20.09 34.92
CA HIS A 5 11.66 20.61 36.26
C HIS A 5 11.51 22.14 36.36
N GLU A 6 11.99 22.89 35.38
CA GLU A 6 11.81 24.34 35.33
C GLU A 6 10.37 24.78 34.99
N LEU A 7 9.53 23.84 34.54
CA LEU A 7 8.16 24.10 34.07
C LEU A 7 7.08 23.56 35.03
N ASP A 8 7.48 23.10 36.20
CA ASP A 8 6.93 21.88 36.81
C ASP A 8 5.78 22.16 37.80
N GLU A 9 5.88 23.20 38.63
CA GLU A 9 4.89 23.48 39.69
C GLU A 9 3.47 23.81 39.18
N ASN A 10 3.34 24.36 37.97
CA ASN A 10 2.04 24.77 37.41
C ASN A 10 1.54 23.88 36.26
N ILE A 11 2.43 23.17 35.56
CA ILE A 11 2.07 22.47 34.32
C ILE A 11 1.78 20.98 34.57
N VAL A 12 2.47 20.32 35.51
CA VAL A 12 2.28 18.88 35.75
C VAL A 12 0.85 18.51 36.12
N PRO A 13 0.15 19.24 37.03
CA PRO A 13 -1.25 18.94 37.33
C PRO A 13 -2.19 19.14 36.13
N ILE A 14 -1.94 20.16 35.30
CA ILE A 14 -2.74 20.44 34.10
C ILE A 14 -2.55 19.34 33.05
N VAL A 15 -1.30 18.94 32.82
CA VAL A 15 -0.93 17.91 31.84
C VAL A 15 -1.37 16.53 32.31
N HIS A 16 -1.37 16.28 33.62
CA HIS A 16 -1.93 15.07 34.22
C HIS A 16 -3.40 14.86 33.81
N ASP A 17 -4.19 15.92 33.73
CA ASP A 17 -5.62 15.81 33.42
C ASP A 17 -5.91 15.57 31.93
N PHE A 18 -4.91 15.69 31.05
CA PHE A 18 -5.08 15.38 29.62
C PHE A 18 -5.27 13.89 29.38
N THR A 19 -6.39 13.54 28.75
CA THR A 19 -6.77 12.15 28.44
C THR A 19 -5.86 11.49 27.41
N GLN A 20 -5.14 12.27 26.60
CA GLN A 20 -4.17 11.76 25.61
C GLN A 20 -2.81 11.40 26.22
N ILE A 21 -2.59 11.71 27.50
CA ILE A 21 -1.29 11.51 28.18
C ILE A 21 -1.43 10.38 29.21
N ASN A 22 -0.74 9.28 28.93
CA ASN A 22 -0.77 8.06 29.75
C ASN A 22 0.43 7.93 30.69
N ALA A 23 1.51 8.66 30.42
CA ALA A 23 2.72 8.66 31.23
C ALA A 23 3.44 10.02 31.13
N ILE A 24 3.86 10.54 32.27
CA ILE A 24 4.63 11.76 32.44
C ILE A 24 5.97 11.35 33.08
N TYR A 25 7.07 11.74 32.42
CA TYR A 25 8.43 11.53 32.90
C TYR A 25 9.04 12.89 33.19
N ILE A 26 9.53 13.10 34.41
CA ILE A 26 10.05 14.40 34.83
C ILE A 26 11.56 14.37 34.74
N PHE A 27 12.13 15.37 34.07
CA PHE A 27 13.57 15.58 34.00
C PHE A 27 13.98 16.64 35.04
N SER A 28 14.61 16.20 36.13
CA SER A 28 15.01 17.04 37.25
C SER A 28 16.43 16.71 37.72
N LYS A 29 17.24 17.74 37.94
CA LYS A 29 18.59 17.59 38.52
C LYS A 29 18.53 17.18 40.01
N ASN A 30 17.40 17.37 40.70
CA ASN A 30 17.29 17.18 42.14
C ASN A 30 16.13 16.24 42.53
N LYS A 31 16.37 14.92 42.52
CA LYS A 31 15.36 13.87 42.75
C LYS A 31 14.59 13.96 44.08
N SER A 32 15.10 14.70 45.07
CA SER A 32 14.49 14.77 46.40
C SER A 32 13.35 15.78 46.52
N GLN A 33 13.28 16.81 45.66
CA GLN A 33 12.22 17.82 45.71
C GLN A 33 10.91 17.35 45.04
N ASP A 34 10.99 16.50 44.00
CA ASP A 34 9.83 16.16 43.18
C ASP A 34 9.17 14.81 43.53
N LYS A 35 9.74 14.09 44.51
CA LYS A 35 9.28 12.75 44.92
C LYS A 35 7.84 12.73 45.45
N GLU A 36 7.29 13.87 45.85
CA GLU A 36 5.89 13.96 46.28
C GLU A 36 4.91 13.71 45.12
N TRP A 37 5.26 14.06 43.88
CA TRP A 37 4.32 13.89 42.76
C TRP A 37 4.20 12.47 42.23
N THR A 38 5.26 11.66 42.31
CA THR A 38 5.15 10.23 42.00
C THR A 38 4.23 9.51 43.00
N GLN A 39 3.96 10.13 44.16
CA GLN A 39 2.99 9.63 45.14
C GLN A 39 1.59 10.22 44.96
N GLN A 40 1.46 11.46 44.46
CA GLN A 40 0.19 12.18 44.36
C GLN A 40 -0.48 12.07 42.97
N LEU A 41 0.27 11.89 41.88
CA LEU A 41 -0.23 11.92 40.51
C LEU A 41 0.05 10.59 39.78
N PRO A 42 -0.94 9.73 39.56
CA PRO A 42 -0.74 8.35 39.06
C PRO A 42 -0.17 8.25 37.64
N LYS A 43 -0.26 9.32 36.83
CA LYS A 43 0.37 9.37 35.50
C LYS A 43 1.85 9.74 35.54
N VAL A 44 2.38 10.24 36.66
CA VAL A 44 3.82 10.56 36.81
C VAL A 44 4.55 9.25 37.13
N LYS A 45 5.36 8.77 36.19
CA LYS A 45 5.99 7.45 36.28
C LYS A 45 7.24 7.46 37.14
N ASP A 46 8.15 8.40 36.89
CA ASP A 46 9.38 8.57 37.67
C ASP A 46 10.04 9.92 37.35
N ILE A 47 11.06 10.27 38.16
CA ILE A 47 11.87 11.47 38.04
C ILE A 47 13.32 11.08 37.73
N PHE A 48 13.85 11.67 36.67
CA PHE A 48 15.13 11.30 36.09
C PHE A 48 16.09 12.48 36.09
N SER A 49 17.35 12.21 36.45
CA SER A 49 18.43 13.19 36.49
C SER A 49 19.34 13.15 35.26
N SER A 50 19.12 12.20 34.35
CA SER A 50 19.85 12.12 33.08
C SER A 50 18.89 11.81 31.92
N ILE A 51 19.16 12.43 30.77
CA ILE A 51 18.41 12.17 29.53
C ILE A 51 18.54 10.71 29.10
N SER A 52 19.70 10.09 29.31
CA SER A 52 19.96 8.68 29.01
C SER A 52 19.04 7.74 29.79
N SER A 53 18.79 8.02 31.08
CA SER A 53 17.87 7.23 31.91
C SER A 53 16.41 7.38 31.46
N ILE A 54 15.98 8.59 31.08
CA ILE A 54 14.65 8.82 30.48
C ILE A 54 14.53 8.06 29.17
N GLY A 55 15.55 8.15 28.32
CA GLY A 55 15.59 7.45 27.03
C GLY A 55 15.43 5.93 27.20
N HIS A 56 16.07 5.34 28.22
CA HIS A 56 15.95 3.92 28.52
C HIS A 56 14.51 3.53 28.91
N VAL A 57 13.89 4.26 29.83
CA VAL A 57 12.52 3.96 30.27
C VAL A 57 11.50 4.24 29.17
N LEU A 58 11.64 5.31 28.41
CA LEU A 58 10.80 5.57 27.24
C LEU A 58 10.92 4.48 26.19
N LYS A 59 12.12 3.94 25.99
CA LYS A 59 12.37 2.83 25.07
C LYS A 59 11.71 1.55 25.56
N GLN A 60 11.77 1.28 26.87
CA GLN A 60 11.10 0.13 27.50
C GLN A 60 9.57 0.27 27.50
N ASP A 61 9.03 1.46 27.79
CA ASP A 61 7.60 1.72 27.77
C ASP A 61 7.05 1.77 26.33
N SER A 62 7.83 2.23 25.36
CA SER A 62 7.53 2.04 23.93
C SER A 62 7.50 0.56 23.59
N GLN A 63 8.51 -0.23 23.99
CA GLN A 63 8.56 -1.67 23.75
C GLN A 63 7.34 -2.41 24.33
N ASN A 64 6.88 -2.04 25.53
CA ASN A 64 5.68 -2.60 26.14
C ASN A 64 4.38 -2.18 25.40
N CYS A 65 4.31 -0.95 24.87
CA CYS A 65 3.21 -0.54 23.97
C CYS A 65 3.26 -1.24 22.59
N ASP A 66 4.46 -1.63 22.15
CA ASP A 66 4.72 -2.17 20.83
C ASP A 66 4.50 -3.69 20.73
N GLN A 67 4.64 -4.43 21.85
CA GLN A 67 4.51 -5.90 21.90
C GLN A 67 3.10 -6.43 21.54
N ASP A 68 2.04 -5.63 21.77
CA ASP A 68 0.65 -6.07 21.53
C ASP A 68 0.00 -5.48 20.26
N SER A 69 0.65 -4.55 19.56
CA SER A 69 0.05 -3.89 18.40
C SER A 69 0.42 -4.59 17.08
N VAL A 70 -0.55 -5.30 16.52
CA VAL A 70 -0.45 -5.93 15.19
C VAL A 70 -0.96 -4.99 14.11
N SER A 71 -0.23 -4.95 12.99
CA SER A 71 -0.65 -4.25 11.79
C SER A 71 -1.82 -4.96 11.14
N ILE A 72 -2.97 -4.29 11.16
CA ILE A 72 -4.22 -4.79 10.60
C ILE A 72 -4.67 -3.85 9.49
N SER A 73 -5.02 -4.40 8.33
CA SER A 73 -5.69 -3.66 7.27
C SER A 73 -7.11 -4.20 7.10
N ILE A 74 -8.09 -3.31 6.93
CA ILE A 74 -9.51 -3.64 6.83
C ILE A 74 -10.07 -3.09 5.54
N VAL A 75 -10.83 -3.90 4.80
CA VAL A 75 -11.48 -3.52 3.54
C VAL A 75 -12.96 -3.85 3.60
N SER A 76 -13.80 -2.85 3.28
CA SER A 76 -15.25 -3.03 3.20
C SER A 76 -15.67 -3.76 1.93
N THR A 77 -16.61 -4.70 2.07
CA THR A 77 -17.33 -5.32 0.95
C THR A 77 -18.79 -4.85 0.83
N LYS A 78 -19.20 -3.83 1.61
CA LYS A 78 -20.59 -3.34 1.67
C LYS A 78 -21.05 -2.50 0.46
N THR A 79 -20.44 -2.65 -0.71
CA THR A 79 -21.16 -2.46 -1.97
C THR A 79 -21.70 -3.82 -2.37
N GLY A 80 -22.99 -4.05 -2.13
CA GLY A 80 -23.70 -5.33 -2.35
C GLY A 80 -23.81 -5.77 -3.81
N LYS A 81 -22.69 -5.84 -4.53
CA LYS A 81 -22.54 -6.44 -5.86
C LYS A 81 -21.14 -7.05 -5.96
N LEU A 82 -21.09 -8.37 -5.87
CA LEU A 82 -19.95 -9.16 -6.36
C LEU A 82 -19.64 -8.70 -7.79
N ASN A 83 -18.43 -8.14 -7.97
CA ASN A 83 -17.76 -7.68 -9.22
C ASN A 83 -17.41 -6.18 -9.34
N GLU A 84 -17.55 -5.36 -8.29
CA GLU A 84 -17.27 -3.93 -8.42
C GLU A 84 -15.81 -3.55 -8.04
N ASN A 85 -15.07 -3.10 -9.06
CA ASN A 85 -13.79 -2.37 -9.08
C ASN A 85 -12.54 -2.94 -8.37
N LEU A 86 -11.67 -3.53 -9.20
CA LEU A 86 -10.24 -3.81 -8.93
C LEU A 86 -9.41 -2.56 -8.52
N ASP A 87 -9.97 -1.36 -8.64
CA ASP A 87 -9.35 -0.08 -8.30
C ASP A 87 -9.66 0.41 -6.88
N GLN A 88 -10.47 -0.32 -6.08
CA GLN A 88 -10.85 0.11 -4.73
C GLN A 88 -10.02 -0.49 -3.60
N LEU A 89 -9.28 -1.58 -3.84
CA LEU A 89 -8.37 -2.14 -2.86
C LEU A 89 -7.05 -1.35 -2.87
N ASP A 90 -6.69 -0.79 -1.71
CA ASP A 90 -5.41 -0.13 -1.53
C ASP A 90 -4.28 -1.14 -1.78
N PRO A 91 -3.30 -0.86 -2.66
CA PRO A 91 -2.13 -1.73 -2.85
C PRO A 91 -1.36 -2.04 -1.56
N THR A 92 -1.45 -1.17 -0.54
CA THR A 92 -0.94 -1.41 0.81
C THR A 92 -1.72 -2.45 1.60
N PHE A 93 -2.82 -2.99 1.08
CA PHE A 93 -3.45 -4.18 1.66
C PHE A 93 -2.64 -5.44 1.35
N MET A 94 -2.12 -5.56 0.12
CA MET A 94 -1.39 -6.76 -0.35
C MET A 94 0.14 -6.63 -0.31
N TYR A 95 0.69 -5.48 0.06
CA TYR A 95 2.14 -5.28 -0.02
C TYR A 95 2.94 -6.28 0.80
N THR A 96 2.46 -6.74 1.97
CA THR A 96 3.19 -7.73 2.78
C THR A 96 3.20 -9.10 2.11
N GLN A 97 2.14 -9.48 1.39
CA GLN A 97 2.13 -10.70 0.58
C GLN A 97 3.20 -10.64 -0.50
N ILE A 98 3.20 -9.54 -1.25
CA ILE A 98 4.08 -9.37 -2.39
C ILE A 98 5.53 -9.17 -1.93
N LEU A 99 5.76 -8.42 -0.84
CA LEU A 99 7.05 -8.27 -0.21
C LEU A 99 7.59 -9.64 0.22
N LYS A 100 6.78 -10.44 0.93
CA LYS A 100 7.14 -11.82 1.29
C LYS A 100 7.52 -12.63 0.06
N GLU A 101 6.71 -12.63 -1.00
CA GLU A 101 7.01 -13.36 -2.24
C GLU A 101 8.36 -12.97 -2.84
N ILE A 102 8.67 -11.67 -2.89
CA ILE A 102 9.95 -11.17 -3.38
C ILE A 102 11.09 -11.60 -2.45
N LEU A 103 10.95 -11.42 -1.14
CA LEU A 103 11.98 -11.83 -0.18
C LEU A 103 12.24 -13.34 -0.24
N LEU A 104 11.23 -14.16 -0.49
CA LEU A 104 11.38 -15.61 -0.65
C LEU A 104 12.16 -16.01 -1.90
N THR A 105 12.23 -15.14 -2.91
CA THR A 105 13.07 -15.35 -4.11
C THR A 105 14.51 -14.87 -3.95
N ILE A 106 14.80 -14.03 -2.96
CA ILE A 106 16.16 -13.53 -2.71
C ILE A 106 16.99 -14.62 -2.04
N ASN A 107 18.20 -14.85 -2.56
CA ASN A 107 19.17 -15.73 -1.93
C ASN A 107 19.95 -14.96 -0.85
N PHE A 108 19.55 -15.15 0.40
CA PHE A 108 20.26 -14.57 1.55
C PHE A 108 21.51 -15.38 1.90
N ASN A 109 22.59 -14.67 2.23
CA ASN A 109 23.86 -15.25 2.64
C ASN A 109 24.34 -14.62 3.96
N GLN A 110 25.48 -15.09 4.48
CA GLN A 110 26.04 -14.62 5.75
C GLN A 110 26.24 -13.09 5.81
N GLN A 111 26.59 -12.45 4.69
CA GLN A 111 26.76 -10.99 4.62
C GLN A 111 25.48 -10.25 5.03
N HIS A 112 24.30 -10.75 4.66
CA HIS A 112 23.04 -10.11 5.02
C HIS A 112 22.75 -10.20 6.53
N ILE A 113 23.19 -11.28 7.17
CA ILE A 113 23.10 -11.45 8.63
C ILE A 113 24.03 -10.42 9.30
N GLU A 114 25.26 -10.28 8.82
CA GLU A 114 26.23 -9.30 9.32
C GLU A 114 25.75 -7.85 9.11
N ASP A 115 25.17 -7.54 7.96
CA ASP A 115 24.61 -6.22 7.67
C ASP A 115 23.47 -5.88 8.65
N PHE A 116 22.64 -6.87 9.00
CA PHE A 116 21.60 -6.71 10.02
C PHE A 116 22.18 -6.53 11.42
N THR A 117 23.15 -7.35 11.84
CA THR A 117 23.75 -7.25 13.19
C THR A 117 24.47 -5.92 13.36
N ASN A 118 25.16 -5.42 12.34
CA ASN A 118 25.81 -4.11 12.34
C ASN A 118 24.79 -2.96 12.42
N TYR A 119 23.76 -2.98 11.57
CA TYR A 119 22.66 -2.03 11.66
C TYR A 119 22.01 -2.03 13.05
N TYR A 120 21.83 -3.21 13.65
CA TYR A 120 21.25 -3.32 14.98
C TYR A 120 22.15 -2.72 16.05
N ARG A 121 23.47 -2.95 15.99
CA ARG A 121 24.46 -2.34 16.90
C ARG A 121 24.41 -0.82 16.83
N GLU A 122 24.39 -0.24 15.62
CA GLU A 122 24.35 1.21 15.41
C GLU A 122 23.10 1.88 16.02
N ASN A 123 21.95 1.20 16.00
CA ASN A 123 20.71 1.74 16.56
C ASN A 123 20.59 1.55 18.09
N PHE A 124 21.47 0.77 18.71
CA PHE A 124 21.39 0.38 20.13
C PHE A 124 22.73 0.50 20.87
N VAL A 125 23.62 1.39 20.43
CA VAL A 125 24.97 1.61 21.00
C VAL A 125 24.96 1.79 22.53
N ASP A 126 23.94 2.47 23.07
CA ASP A 126 23.84 2.75 24.53
C ASP A 126 23.07 1.68 25.32
N ASN A 127 22.68 0.55 24.72
CA ASN A 127 21.90 -0.50 25.39
C ASN A 127 22.66 -1.82 25.47
N ALA A 128 23.37 -2.03 26.58
CA ALA A 128 24.20 -3.21 26.83
C ALA A 128 23.43 -4.54 26.74
N ILE A 129 22.16 -4.58 27.15
CA ILE A 129 21.33 -5.78 27.08
C ILE A 129 21.08 -6.16 25.62
N GLN A 130 20.71 -5.17 24.80
CA GLN A 130 20.42 -5.39 23.39
C GLN A 130 21.69 -5.73 22.59
N LEU A 131 22.84 -5.14 22.95
CA LEU A 131 24.14 -5.49 22.38
C LEU A 131 24.55 -6.93 22.71
N ASN A 132 24.35 -7.37 23.95
CA ASN A 132 24.60 -8.77 24.32
C ASN A 132 23.66 -9.73 23.56
N ASN A 133 22.38 -9.37 23.41
CA ASN A 133 21.41 -10.19 22.69
C ASN A 133 21.79 -10.36 21.22
N ILE A 134 22.24 -9.30 20.54
CA ILE A 134 22.64 -9.40 19.12
C ILE A 134 23.96 -10.16 18.94
N GLU A 135 24.90 -10.08 19.90
CA GLU A 135 26.12 -10.91 19.88
C GLU A 135 25.80 -12.39 20.05
N GLN A 136 24.87 -12.74 20.93
CA GLN A 136 24.42 -14.12 21.10
C GLN A 136 23.71 -14.64 19.84
N PHE A 137 22.90 -13.80 19.20
CA PHE A 137 22.27 -14.09 17.93
C PHE A 137 23.30 -14.39 16.84
N GLU A 138 24.27 -13.51 16.63
CA GLU A 138 25.30 -13.67 15.60
C GLU A 138 26.11 -14.96 15.76
N ARG A 139 26.46 -15.33 17.00
CA ARG A 139 27.24 -16.55 17.28
C ARG A 139 26.44 -17.83 17.15
N ASN A 140 25.15 -17.79 17.45
CA ASN A 140 24.34 -19.00 17.63
C ASN A 140 23.16 -19.11 16.66
N TYR A 141 23.04 -18.23 15.66
CA TYR A 141 21.89 -18.22 14.74
C TYR A 141 21.63 -19.60 14.14
N ALA A 142 22.69 -20.25 13.61
CA ALA A 142 22.62 -21.57 12.99
C ALA A 142 22.32 -22.73 13.95
N ASN A 143 22.50 -22.54 15.27
CA ASN A 143 22.31 -23.59 16.27
C ASN A 143 20.85 -23.77 16.68
N TYR A 144 20.00 -22.78 16.44
CA TYR A 144 18.60 -22.76 16.85
C TYR A 144 17.67 -22.53 15.66
N SER A 145 16.43 -23.01 15.77
CA SER A 145 15.43 -22.75 14.72
C SER A 145 15.04 -21.26 14.67
N PRO A 146 14.64 -20.73 13.50
CA PRO A 146 14.12 -19.36 13.39
C PRO A 146 12.92 -19.09 14.31
N ILE A 147 12.09 -20.10 14.57
CA ILE A 147 10.95 -20.02 15.49
C ILE A 147 11.42 -19.83 16.94
N TRP A 148 12.49 -20.50 17.33
CA TRP A 148 13.10 -20.31 18.64
C TRP A 148 13.57 -18.87 18.79
N TRP A 149 14.27 -18.33 17.80
CA TRP A 149 14.71 -16.93 17.79
C TRP A 149 13.54 -15.93 17.76
N TYR A 150 12.46 -16.26 17.06
CA TYR A 150 11.25 -15.43 17.01
C TYR A 150 10.52 -15.37 18.35
N THR A 151 10.60 -16.43 19.16
CA THR A 151 9.92 -16.53 20.48
C THR A 151 10.86 -16.26 21.66
N HIS A 152 12.17 -16.25 21.43
CA HIS A 152 13.16 -15.92 22.43
C HIS A 152 13.01 -14.47 22.88
N ASP A 153 13.31 -14.20 24.15
CA ASP A 153 13.40 -12.86 24.73
C ASP A 153 14.62 -12.09 24.19
N CYS A 154 14.62 -11.87 22.88
CA CYS A 154 15.55 -11.05 22.14
C CYS A 154 14.77 -10.00 21.34
N CYS A 155 15.48 -9.07 20.74
CA CYS A 155 14.88 -7.97 20.00
C CYS A 155 14.15 -8.37 18.72
N LEU A 156 14.43 -9.54 18.14
CA LEU A 156 13.99 -9.89 16.78
C LEU A 156 12.48 -9.81 16.61
N TYR A 157 11.72 -10.38 17.55
CA TYR A 157 10.27 -10.28 17.55
C TYR A 157 9.79 -8.83 17.48
N SER A 158 10.31 -8.00 18.39
CA SER A 158 9.89 -6.59 18.52
C SER A 158 10.28 -5.77 17.29
N VAL A 159 11.49 -5.97 16.77
CA VAL A 159 12.03 -5.25 15.61
C VAL A 159 11.25 -5.62 14.36
N LEU A 160 11.02 -6.92 14.12
CA LEU A 160 10.28 -7.39 12.96
C LEU A 160 8.82 -6.91 12.99
N ASN A 161 8.13 -7.10 14.11
CA ASN A 161 6.71 -6.73 14.21
C ASN A 161 6.50 -5.22 14.14
N ARG A 162 7.41 -4.43 14.72
CA ARG A 162 7.42 -2.98 14.55
C ARG A 162 7.67 -2.60 13.09
N ALA A 163 8.65 -3.22 12.44
CA ALA A 163 8.99 -2.92 11.06
C ALA A 163 7.84 -3.22 10.10
N LEU A 164 7.13 -4.34 10.29
CA LEU A 164 5.94 -4.69 9.51
C LEU A 164 4.78 -3.74 9.80
N ARG A 165 4.63 -3.25 11.03
CA ARG A 165 3.57 -2.31 11.42
C ARG A 165 3.77 -0.90 10.90
N LEU A 166 4.98 -0.37 11.04
CA LEU A 166 5.33 0.97 10.59
C LEU A 166 5.75 0.99 9.11
N MET A 167 5.82 -0.17 8.47
CA MET A 167 6.39 -0.34 7.14
C MET A 167 7.80 0.28 7.05
N GLU A 168 8.64 -0.03 8.04
CA GLU A 168 10.07 0.33 8.05
C GLU A 168 10.81 -0.59 7.09
N VAL A 169 10.71 -0.27 5.80
CA VAL A 169 11.26 -1.07 4.69
C VAL A 169 12.72 -1.40 4.90
N ASP A 170 13.55 -0.47 5.39
CA ASP A 170 14.98 -0.75 5.61
C ASP A 170 15.20 -1.91 6.56
N THR A 171 14.43 -1.92 7.65
CA THR A 171 14.47 -2.96 8.65
C THR A 171 13.94 -4.26 8.06
N LEU A 172 12.85 -4.22 7.29
CA LEU A 172 12.30 -5.40 6.61
C LEU A 172 13.25 -6.02 5.59
N ILE A 173 13.98 -5.19 4.84
CA ILE A 173 15.00 -5.65 3.88
C ILE A 173 16.16 -6.30 4.63
N LYS A 174 16.69 -5.66 5.67
CA LYS A 174 17.78 -6.21 6.48
C LYS A 174 17.37 -7.49 7.20
N MET A 175 16.12 -7.58 7.63
CA MET A 175 15.54 -8.80 8.23
C MET A 175 15.02 -9.80 7.19
N GLY A 176 15.24 -9.56 5.89
CA GLY A 176 14.73 -10.40 4.82
C GLY A 176 15.14 -11.87 4.96
N PHE A 177 16.39 -12.12 5.37
CA PHE A 177 16.89 -13.47 5.65
C PHE A 177 16.08 -14.16 6.75
N PHE A 178 15.79 -13.45 7.84
CA PHE A 178 15.07 -14.00 8.98
C PHE A 178 13.60 -14.26 8.64
N ILE A 179 12.98 -13.34 7.88
CA ILE A 179 11.62 -13.52 7.34
C ILE A 179 11.56 -14.76 6.45
N HIS A 180 12.55 -14.93 5.57
CA HIS A 180 12.68 -16.08 4.69
C HIS A 180 12.76 -17.39 5.50
N ASP A 181 13.71 -17.48 6.42
CA ASP A 181 13.97 -18.69 7.22
C ASP A 181 12.77 -19.03 8.11
N LEU A 182 12.15 -18.03 8.74
CA LEU A 182 10.97 -18.21 9.58
C LEU A 182 9.77 -18.70 8.77
N HIS A 183 9.52 -18.11 7.60
CA HIS A 183 8.45 -18.56 6.71
C HIS A 183 8.67 -20.01 6.24
N GLN A 184 9.87 -20.33 5.75
CA GLN A 184 10.20 -21.68 5.28
C GLN A 184 10.01 -22.71 6.40
N LYS A 185 10.42 -22.38 7.63
CA LYS A 185 10.25 -23.30 8.75
C LYS A 185 8.78 -23.53 9.10
N ILE A 186 7.94 -22.49 9.00
CA ILE A 186 6.49 -22.64 9.18
C ILE A 186 5.88 -23.51 8.07
N VAL A 187 6.31 -23.34 6.81
CA VAL A 187 5.83 -24.16 5.67
C VAL A 187 6.22 -25.63 5.82
N GLU A 188 7.45 -25.91 6.23
CA GLU A 188 7.94 -27.25 6.51
C GLU A 188 7.08 -27.92 7.59
N LEU A 189 6.91 -27.24 8.75
CA LEU A 189 6.11 -27.76 9.86
C LEU A 189 4.62 -27.89 9.51
N HIS A 190 4.06 -26.94 8.75
CA HIS A 190 2.69 -27.03 8.27
C HIS A 190 2.50 -28.32 7.46
N SER A 191 3.45 -28.62 6.58
CA SER A 191 3.44 -29.85 5.80
C SER A 191 3.59 -31.07 6.69
N GLU A 192 4.50 -31.09 7.65
CA GLU A 192 4.69 -32.22 8.57
C GLU A 192 3.46 -32.50 9.44
N GLN A 193 2.84 -31.46 9.99
CA GLN A 193 1.76 -31.54 10.95
C GLN A 193 0.40 -31.76 10.28
N PHE A 194 0.20 -31.24 9.07
CA PHE A 194 -1.13 -31.15 8.44
C PHE A 194 -1.22 -31.75 7.02
N SER A 195 -0.14 -32.15 6.33
CA SER A 195 -0.28 -32.69 4.95
C SER A 195 -0.68 -34.17 4.83
N LYS A 196 -0.55 -34.97 5.91
CA LYS A 196 -0.68 -36.44 5.86
C LYS A 196 -2.09 -37.00 6.10
N TYR A 197 -3.07 -36.18 6.46
CA TYR A 197 -4.41 -36.64 6.85
C TYR A 197 -5.47 -36.19 5.85
N HIS A 198 -6.17 -37.15 5.23
CA HIS A 198 -7.21 -36.91 4.22
C HIS A 198 -8.52 -36.33 4.78
N GLN A 199 -8.62 -36.12 6.10
CA GLN A 199 -9.72 -35.46 6.78
C GLN A 199 -9.16 -34.68 7.98
N LEU A 200 -8.75 -33.43 7.75
CA LEU A 200 -8.38 -32.54 8.85
C LEU A 200 -9.67 -31.85 9.33
N GLU A 201 -10.04 -32.11 10.58
CA GLU A 201 -11.16 -31.41 11.19
C GLU A 201 -10.84 -29.91 11.32
N GLN A 202 -11.82 -29.07 11.00
CA GLN A 202 -11.72 -27.64 11.24
C GLN A 202 -11.56 -27.39 12.74
N PHE A 203 -10.72 -26.42 13.11
CA PHE A 203 -10.50 -26.06 14.51
C PHE A 203 -10.58 -24.55 14.72
N ILE A 204 -10.75 -24.16 15.98
CA ILE A 204 -10.85 -22.76 16.40
C ILE A 204 -9.58 -22.37 17.13
N ILE A 205 -9.09 -21.18 16.83
CA ILE A 205 -8.01 -20.51 17.55
C ILE A 205 -8.44 -19.11 17.95
N TYR A 206 -7.72 -18.58 18.93
CA TYR A 206 -8.03 -17.31 19.56
C TYR A 206 -6.82 -16.40 19.55
N ARG A 207 -7.08 -15.09 19.46
CA ARG A 207 -6.08 -14.05 19.71
C ARG A 207 -6.70 -12.91 20.49
N GLY A 208 -6.09 -12.55 21.60
CA GLY A 208 -6.43 -11.34 22.36
C GLY A 208 -5.50 -10.20 22.02
N GLN A 209 -6.01 -8.99 21.87
CA GLN A 209 -5.20 -7.77 21.77
C GLN A 209 -6.01 -6.50 21.99
N GLY A 210 -5.32 -5.38 22.13
CA GLY A 210 -5.90 -4.05 22.07
C GLY A 210 -6.14 -3.59 20.63
N LEU A 211 -7.21 -2.84 20.41
CA LEU A 211 -7.47 -2.08 19.17
C LEU A 211 -7.88 -0.66 19.51
N LEU A 212 -7.60 0.30 18.62
CA LEU A 212 -8.19 1.63 18.72
C LEU A 212 -9.70 1.55 18.48
N LYS A 213 -10.48 2.38 19.17
CA LYS A 213 -11.94 2.47 18.97
C LYS A 213 -12.32 2.72 17.50
N THR A 214 -11.56 3.56 16.82
CA THR A 214 -11.75 3.87 15.39
C THR A 214 -11.58 2.65 14.49
N ASP A 215 -10.70 1.71 14.85
CA ASP A 215 -10.50 0.51 14.04
C ASP A 215 -11.58 -0.54 14.32
N LEU A 216 -12.08 -0.62 15.56
CA LEU A 216 -13.28 -1.40 15.87
C LEU A 216 -14.50 -0.88 15.12
N GLU A 217 -14.73 0.44 15.11
CA GLU A 217 -15.84 1.08 14.36
C GLU A 217 -15.77 0.72 12.88
N LYS A 218 -14.58 0.80 12.26
CA LYS A 218 -14.37 0.32 10.89
C LYS A 218 -14.77 -1.16 10.75
N MET A 219 -14.31 -2.04 11.65
CA MET A 219 -14.65 -3.47 11.58
C MET A 219 -16.16 -3.72 11.65
N GLN A 220 -16.88 -2.98 12.50
CA GLN A 220 -18.35 -3.05 12.61
C GLN A 220 -19.02 -2.60 11.31
N GLU A 221 -18.52 -1.53 10.71
CA GLU A 221 -18.99 -1.04 9.42
C GLU A 221 -18.66 -2.00 8.27
N THR A 222 -17.61 -2.80 8.36
CA THR A 222 -17.13 -3.72 7.32
C THR A 222 -17.49 -5.20 7.56
N LYS A 223 -18.59 -5.52 8.25
CA LYS A 223 -19.08 -6.92 8.35
C LYS A 223 -19.21 -7.57 6.97
N GLY A 224 -18.62 -8.75 6.77
CA GLY A 224 -18.46 -9.43 5.48
C GLY A 224 -17.22 -9.02 4.67
N GLY A 225 -16.48 -8.02 5.16
CA GLY A 225 -15.25 -7.47 4.57
C GLY A 225 -14.03 -8.34 4.82
N LEU A 226 -12.88 -7.87 4.33
CA LEU A 226 -11.58 -8.54 4.49
C LEU A 226 -10.76 -7.86 5.58
N ILE A 227 -10.03 -8.67 6.34
CA ILE A 227 -9.04 -8.23 7.31
C ILE A 227 -7.73 -8.96 7.04
N SER A 228 -6.62 -8.24 6.91
CA SER A 228 -5.28 -8.83 6.83
C SER A 228 -4.50 -8.58 8.12
N PHE A 229 -3.83 -9.61 8.61
CA PHE A 229 -2.76 -9.52 9.59
C PHE A 229 -1.44 -9.48 8.84
N ASN A 230 -0.80 -8.31 8.86
CA ASN A 230 0.42 -8.05 8.08
C ASN A 230 1.71 -8.55 8.77
N ASN A 231 1.56 -9.29 9.87
CA ASN A 231 2.64 -9.84 10.69
C ASN A 231 2.56 -11.37 10.76
N PHE A 232 3.61 -12.02 11.27
CA PHE A 232 3.51 -13.41 11.72
C PHE A 232 2.53 -13.47 12.89
N LEU A 233 1.41 -14.15 12.67
CA LEU A 233 0.26 -14.07 13.57
C LEU A 233 0.33 -15.21 14.60
N SER A 234 0.63 -14.80 15.83
CA SER A 234 0.63 -15.65 17.03
C SER A 234 -0.79 -15.86 17.56
N THR A 235 -1.17 -17.11 17.83
CA THR A 235 -2.52 -17.49 18.28
C THR A 235 -2.47 -18.65 19.28
N THR A 236 -3.54 -18.83 20.04
CA THR A 236 -3.67 -19.89 21.05
C THR A 236 -4.94 -20.70 20.83
N LYS A 237 -4.94 -21.96 21.29
CA LYS A 237 -6.15 -22.79 21.37
C LYS A 237 -7.01 -22.49 22.60
N GLU A 238 -6.49 -21.73 23.56
CA GLU A 238 -7.15 -21.46 24.83
C GLU A 238 -7.80 -20.07 24.85
N LEU A 239 -9.12 -20.03 24.96
CA LEU A 239 -9.88 -18.77 25.04
C LEU A 239 -9.51 -17.93 26.26
N SER A 240 -9.17 -18.56 27.40
CA SER A 240 -8.75 -17.89 28.62
C SER A 240 -7.49 -17.04 28.43
N ILE A 241 -6.49 -17.58 27.74
CA ILE A 241 -5.23 -16.89 27.42
C ILE A 241 -5.52 -15.68 26.54
N ALA A 242 -6.25 -15.85 25.44
CA ALA A 242 -6.65 -14.75 24.57
C ALA A 242 -7.47 -13.68 25.32
N THR A 243 -8.38 -14.09 26.18
CA THR A 243 -9.16 -13.14 27.01
C THR A 243 -8.26 -12.39 27.99
N GLY A 244 -7.22 -13.04 28.53
CA GLY A 244 -6.19 -12.40 29.36
C GLY A 244 -5.48 -11.26 28.61
N PHE A 245 -4.99 -11.53 27.39
CA PHE A 245 -4.35 -10.51 26.55
C PHE A 245 -5.31 -9.38 26.14
N ALA A 246 -6.57 -9.68 25.82
CA ALA A 246 -7.55 -8.62 25.52
C ALA A 246 -7.80 -7.71 26.73
N ASN A 247 -7.78 -8.26 27.94
CA ASN A 247 -7.96 -7.50 29.18
C ASN A 247 -6.74 -6.65 29.56
N SER A 248 -5.52 -7.15 29.37
CA SER A 248 -4.29 -6.40 29.70
C SER A 248 -4.19 -5.08 28.91
N CYS A 249 -4.78 -5.03 27.72
CA CYS A 249 -4.78 -3.84 26.86
C CYS A 249 -5.78 -2.74 27.28
N LEU A 250 -6.67 -2.99 28.26
CA LEU A 250 -7.67 -2.00 28.72
C LEU A 250 -7.07 -0.82 29.50
N THR A 251 -5.78 -0.89 29.83
CA THR A 251 -5.00 0.18 30.47
C THR A 251 -4.99 1.47 29.64
N ASN A 252 -5.09 1.41 28.31
CA ASN A 252 -5.18 2.57 27.42
C ASN A 252 -6.65 2.99 27.20
N PRO A 253 -7.11 4.18 27.65
CA PRO A 253 -8.51 4.62 27.51
C PRO A 253 -9.02 4.76 26.07
N ALA A 254 -8.11 4.99 25.12
CA ALA A 254 -8.41 5.11 23.70
C ALA A 254 -8.61 3.75 23.00
N SER A 255 -8.23 2.65 23.67
CA SER A 255 -8.31 1.30 23.13
C SER A 255 -9.48 0.50 23.71
N VAL A 256 -9.85 -0.55 23.00
CA VAL A 256 -10.75 -1.62 23.43
C VAL A 256 -9.98 -2.94 23.41
N GLY A 257 -10.34 -3.86 24.29
CA GLY A 257 -9.84 -5.23 24.22
C GLY A 257 -10.67 -6.04 23.24
N VAL A 258 -10.02 -6.81 22.39
CA VAL A 258 -10.67 -7.65 21.39
C VAL A 258 -10.16 -9.07 21.48
N VAL A 259 -11.10 -10.01 21.46
CA VAL A 259 -10.84 -11.44 21.28
C VAL A 259 -11.27 -11.82 19.86
N PHE A 260 -10.30 -12.10 19.01
CA PHE A 260 -10.55 -12.68 17.70
C PHE A 260 -10.76 -14.19 17.84
N ILE A 261 -11.86 -14.69 17.28
CA ILE A 261 -12.18 -16.11 17.18
C ILE A 261 -12.04 -16.52 15.73
N MET A 262 -11.06 -17.35 15.39
CA MET A 262 -10.74 -17.69 14.00
C MET A 262 -11.04 -19.15 13.74
N LYS A 263 -11.90 -19.43 12.75
CA LYS A 263 -12.17 -20.78 12.26
C LYS A 263 -11.16 -21.14 11.17
N ILE A 264 -10.36 -22.16 11.41
CA ILE A 264 -9.26 -22.59 10.55
C ILE A 264 -9.63 -23.88 9.84
N ASP A 265 -9.40 -23.88 8.52
CA ASP A 265 -9.52 -25.05 7.66
C ASP A 265 -8.12 -25.43 7.14
N PRO A 266 -7.52 -26.50 7.68
CA PRO A 266 -6.17 -26.91 7.29
C PRO A 266 -6.02 -27.35 5.83
N ALA A 267 -7.13 -27.57 5.11
CA ALA A 267 -7.08 -27.88 3.69
C ALA A 267 -6.74 -26.65 2.81
N ILE A 268 -6.87 -25.42 3.36
CA ILE A 268 -6.55 -24.18 2.65
C ILE A 268 -5.03 -23.99 2.63
N LYS A 269 -4.43 -24.02 1.43
CA LYS A 269 -2.97 -24.00 1.25
C LYS A 269 -2.36 -22.60 1.23
N SER A 270 -3.12 -21.53 0.94
CA SER A 270 -2.59 -20.16 0.81
C SER A 270 -1.92 -19.61 2.08
N THR A 271 -2.27 -20.11 3.26
CA THR A 271 -1.75 -19.57 4.52
C THR A 271 -1.11 -20.67 5.36
N PRO A 272 0.23 -20.84 5.29
CA PRO A 272 0.95 -21.77 6.14
C PRO A 272 0.88 -21.37 7.62
N PHE A 273 0.64 -22.35 8.48
CA PHE A 273 0.69 -22.20 9.94
C PHE A 273 1.22 -23.48 10.59
N ALA A 274 1.76 -23.37 11.80
CA ALA A 274 2.27 -24.51 12.54
C ALA A 274 2.07 -24.35 14.05
N SER A 275 1.84 -25.47 14.74
CA SER A 275 2.04 -25.52 16.20
C SER A 275 3.53 -25.42 16.49
N ILE A 276 3.90 -24.50 17.36
CA ILE A 276 5.31 -24.21 17.68
C ILE A 276 5.74 -24.65 19.07
N LYS A 277 4.87 -25.32 19.83
CA LYS A 277 5.11 -25.75 21.22
C LYS A 277 6.48 -26.39 21.49
N ASN A 278 6.94 -27.26 20.57
CA ASN A 278 8.22 -27.98 20.74
C ASN A 278 9.44 -27.14 20.34
N LEU A 279 9.25 -26.08 19.56
CA LEU A 279 10.32 -25.25 18.98
C LEU A 279 10.44 -23.88 19.64
N SER A 280 9.36 -23.37 20.22
CA SER A 280 9.33 -22.11 20.97
C SER A 280 10.37 -22.11 22.09
N TYR A 281 10.88 -20.93 22.41
CA TYR A 281 11.67 -20.68 23.61
C TYR A 281 10.83 -20.97 24.88
N TYR A 282 9.57 -20.55 24.88
CA TYR A 282 8.62 -20.82 25.96
C TYR A 282 7.94 -22.19 25.76
N LYS A 283 8.51 -23.23 26.39
CA LYS A 283 8.04 -24.62 26.25
C LYS A 283 6.64 -24.89 26.80
N THR A 284 6.11 -23.99 27.62
CA THR A 284 4.80 -24.10 28.26
C THR A 284 3.66 -23.59 27.37
N GLU A 285 3.96 -22.85 26.30
CA GLU A 285 2.94 -22.22 25.47
C GLU A 285 2.51 -23.14 24.32
N ASP A 286 1.19 -23.41 24.21
CA ASP A 286 0.60 -24.09 23.05
C ASP A 286 0.14 -23.06 22.02
N GLU A 287 1.14 -22.53 21.30
CA GLU A 287 0.95 -21.50 20.29
C GLU A 287 0.84 -22.10 18.87
N ILE A 288 -0.08 -21.57 18.08
CA ILE A 288 -0.12 -21.73 16.62
C ILE A 288 0.35 -20.43 15.99
N LEU A 289 1.44 -20.52 15.22
CA LEU A 289 2.05 -19.40 14.52
C LEU A 289 1.73 -19.48 13.03
N PHE A 290 1.14 -18.41 12.50
CA PHE A 290 0.88 -18.24 11.08
C PHE A 290 2.00 -17.46 10.41
N SER A 291 2.26 -17.78 9.15
CA SER A 291 3.08 -16.96 8.28
C SER A 291 2.53 -15.52 8.15
N MET A 292 3.41 -14.57 7.84
CA MET A 292 3.00 -13.19 7.54
C MET A 292 2.02 -13.09 6.37
N HIS A 293 1.18 -12.06 6.42
CA HIS A 293 0.05 -11.80 5.52
C HIS A 293 -1.00 -12.92 5.57
N THR A 294 -1.68 -13.02 6.71
CA THR A 294 -2.85 -13.88 6.84
C THR A 294 -4.12 -13.08 6.64
N VAL A 295 -5.02 -13.54 5.77
CA VAL A 295 -6.28 -12.84 5.46
C VAL A 295 -7.47 -13.62 5.98
N PHE A 296 -8.44 -12.92 6.57
CA PHE A 296 -9.72 -13.45 7.01
C PHE A 296 -10.87 -12.60 6.50
N ARG A 297 -12.08 -13.17 6.52
CA ARG A 297 -13.33 -12.42 6.40
C ARG A 297 -13.91 -12.16 7.78
N ILE A 298 -14.40 -10.93 7.99
CA ILE A 298 -15.08 -10.53 9.22
C ILE A 298 -16.49 -11.12 9.18
N ASP A 299 -16.77 -12.12 10.02
CA ASP A 299 -18.06 -12.80 10.10
C ASP A 299 -19.02 -12.03 11.00
N ASP A 300 -18.65 -11.81 12.27
CA ASP A 300 -19.43 -11.03 13.23
C ASP A 300 -18.56 -10.20 14.18
N VAL A 301 -19.13 -9.11 14.70
CA VAL A 301 -18.49 -8.22 15.69
C VAL A 301 -19.49 -7.98 16.81
N THR A 302 -19.23 -8.58 17.97
CA THR A 302 -20.16 -8.56 19.10
C THR A 302 -19.47 -8.04 20.36
N LYS A 303 -20.23 -7.40 21.24
CA LYS A 303 -19.73 -6.93 22.53
C LYS A 303 -19.80 -8.07 23.53
N ILE A 304 -18.75 -8.29 24.32
CA ILE A 304 -18.73 -9.35 25.33
C ILE A 304 -19.55 -8.87 26.54
N ASN A 305 -20.51 -9.69 26.97
CA ASN A 305 -21.38 -9.37 28.10
C ASN A 305 -20.57 -9.12 29.38
N GLY A 306 -20.88 -8.05 30.10
CA GLY A 306 -20.25 -7.71 31.39
C GLY A 306 -19.04 -6.76 31.30
N SER A 307 -18.65 -6.28 30.12
CA SER A 307 -17.64 -5.24 29.96
C SER A 307 -17.99 -4.24 28.87
N ASP A 308 -17.79 -2.95 29.15
CA ASP A 308 -18.05 -1.90 28.15
C ASP A 308 -16.98 -1.78 27.07
N ARG A 309 -15.84 -2.45 27.27
CA ARG A 309 -14.62 -2.26 26.47
C ARG A 309 -14.04 -3.56 25.93
N LEU A 310 -14.75 -4.68 26.06
CA LEU A 310 -14.36 -5.97 25.49
C LEU A 310 -15.29 -6.38 24.35
N TRP A 311 -14.68 -6.85 23.27
CA TRP A 311 -15.37 -7.25 22.05
C TRP A 311 -14.88 -8.61 21.57
N GLN A 312 -15.79 -9.35 20.94
CA GLN A 312 -15.51 -10.58 20.23
C GLN A 312 -15.65 -10.31 18.74
N ILE A 313 -14.69 -10.79 17.96
CA ILE A 313 -14.71 -10.69 16.50
C ILE A 313 -14.53 -12.07 15.91
N ASP A 314 -15.57 -12.57 15.25
CA ASP A 314 -15.57 -13.87 14.59
C ASP A 314 -14.98 -13.70 13.19
N LEU A 315 -13.93 -14.48 12.89
CA LEU A 315 -13.19 -14.46 11.65
C LEU A 315 -13.26 -15.81 10.96
N LYS A 316 -13.46 -15.78 9.64
CA LYS A 316 -13.44 -16.96 8.78
C LYS A 316 -12.25 -16.91 7.84
N GLN A 317 -11.46 -17.97 7.77
CA GLN A 317 -10.31 -18.06 6.88
C GLN A 317 -10.74 -17.88 5.40
N THR A 318 -10.01 -17.05 4.66
CA THR A 318 -10.19 -16.93 3.20
C THR A 318 -9.48 -18.08 2.49
N ASN A 319 -9.96 -18.48 1.32
CA ASN A 319 -9.31 -19.51 0.51
C ASN A 319 -8.70 -18.93 -0.77
N ASP A 320 -7.88 -19.75 -1.44
CA ASP A 320 -7.13 -19.41 -2.65
C ASP A 320 -8.04 -19.00 -3.83
N ASN A 321 -9.34 -19.31 -3.75
CA ASN A 321 -10.35 -18.99 -4.76
C ASN A 321 -11.03 -17.63 -4.53
N ASP A 322 -10.57 -16.83 -3.56
CA ASP A 322 -11.08 -15.48 -3.36
C ASP A 322 -10.72 -14.60 -4.57
N GLN A 323 -11.68 -14.43 -5.48
CA GLN A 323 -11.48 -13.75 -6.76
C GLN A 323 -10.97 -12.31 -6.60
N GLN A 324 -11.32 -11.63 -5.49
CA GLN A 324 -10.91 -10.26 -5.23
C GLN A 324 -9.43 -10.18 -4.86
N LEU A 325 -8.98 -11.07 -3.96
CA LEU A 325 -7.57 -11.16 -3.57
C LEU A 325 -6.70 -11.60 -4.74
N ASN A 326 -7.13 -12.60 -5.50
CA ASN A 326 -6.34 -13.14 -6.61
C ASN A 326 -6.14 -12.09 -7.71
N ALA A 327 -7.20 -11.40 -8.14
CA ALA A 327 -7.09 -10.40 -9.19
C ALA A 327 -6.21 -9.20 -8.79
N LEU A 328 -6.28 -8.75 -7.54
CA LEU A 328 -5.40 -7.70 -7.02
C LEU A 328 -3.94 -8.16 -6.95
N THR A 329 -3.70 -9.36 -6.45
CA THR A 329 -2.35 -9.94 -6.35
C THR A 329 -1.73 -10.06 -7.74
N GLU A 330 -2.47 -10.61 -8.71
CA GLU A 330 -2.02 -10.73 -10.10
C GLU A 330 -1.75 -9.39 -10.75
N ARG A 331 -2.60 -8.39 -10.50
CA ARG A 331 -2.36 -7.02 -10.97
C ARG A 331 -1.05 -6.47 -10.42
N ILE A 332 -0.84 -6.54 -9.11
CA ILE A 332 0.39 -6.02 -8.49
C ILE A 332 1.61 -6.79 -9.02
N ARG A 333 1.53 -8.12 -9.13
CA ARG A 333 2.58 -8.96 -9.74
C ARG A 333 2.91 -8.51 -11.16
N GLN A 334 1.91 -8.22 -11.99
CA GLN A 334 2.10 -7.72 -13.35
C GLN A 334 2.78 -6.33 -13.38
N GLU A 335 2.36 -5.43 -12.49
CA GLU A 335 2.87 -4.07 -12.42
C GLU A 335 4.32 -4.01 -11.91
N ILE A 336 4.72 -4.91 -11.00
CA ILE A 336 6.07 -4.92 -10.43
C ILE A 336 7.03 -5.87 -11.15
N ARG A 337 6.61 -6.55 -12.25
CA ARG A 337 7.49 -7.47 -12.98
C ARG A 337 8.83 -6.82 -13.26
N GLY A 338 9.89 -7.48 -12.81
CA GLY A 338 11.25 -6.97 -12.84
C GLY A 338 12.25 -7.98 -13.38
N THR A 339 13.43 -7.48 -13.71
CA THR A 339 14.54 -8.32 -14.22
C THR A 339 15.20 -9.12 -13.11
N THR A 340 15.16 -8.61 -11.88
CA THR A 340 15.70 -9.22 -10.68
C THR A 340 14.72 -9.05 -9.53
N GLU A 341 14.90 -9.81 -8.46
CA GLU A 341 14.12 -9.76 -7.22
C GLU A 341 14.24 -8.36 -6.58
N TRP A 342 15.44 -7.78 -6.59
CA TRP A 342 15.68 -6.43 -6.09
C TRP A 342 15.01 -5.33 -6.94
N ASP A 343 14.90 -5.51 -8.26
CA ASP A 343 14.13 -4.62 -9.13
C ASP A 343 12.63 -4.70 -8.83
N GLN A 344 12.11 -5.90 -8.57
CA GLN A 344 10.72 -6.09 -8.14
C GLN A 344 10.45 -5.38 -6.81
N LEU A 345 11.41 -5.47 -5.86
CA LEU A 345 11.32 -4.77 -4.59
C LEU A 345 11.30 -3.26 -4.78
N GLY A 346 12.23 -2.70 -5.57
CA GLY A 346 12.24 -1.27 -5.86
C GLY A 346 10.95 -0.77 -6.51
N LYS A 347 10.37 -1.53 -7.44
CA LYS A 347 9.06 -1.22 -8.04
C LYS A 347 7.92 -1.29 -7.04
N LEU A 348 7.91 -2.29 -6.16
CA LEU A 348 6.93 -2.37 -5.07
C LEU A 348 7.02 -1.12 -4.18
N LEU A 349 8.24 -0.70 -3.81
CA LEU A 349 8.46 0.50 -3.00
C LEU A 349 7.95 1.78 -3.65
N ILE A 350 8.16 1.95 -4.95
CA ILE A 350 7.57 3.06 -5.72
C ILE A 350 6.04 2.97 -5.69
N LYS A 351 5.46 1.78 -5.89
CA LYS A 351 4.02 1.58 -5.94
C LYS A 351 3.32 1.92 -4.62
N ILE A 352 3.94 1.58 -3.48
CA ILE A 352 3.41 1.90 -2.15
C ILE A 352 3.80 3.30 -1.65
N GLY A 353 4.42 4.13 -2.51
CA GLY A 353 4.79 5.51 -2.19
C GLY A 353 6.02 5.68 -1.29
N ARG A 354 6.81 4.63 -1.06
CA ARG A 354 8.08 4.67 -0.32
C ARG A 354 9.25 5.06 -1.23
N PHE A 355 9.12 6.22 -1.85
CA PHE A 355 10.02 6.65 -2.92
C PHE A 355 11.47 6.86 -2.47
N ASP A 356 11.71 7.35 -1.25
CA ASP A 356 13.07 7.57 -0.75
C ASP A 356 13.82 6.24 -0.57
N LYS A 357 13.10 5.20 -0.11
CA LYS A 357 13.66 3.85 0.03
C LYS A 357 13.88 3.15 -1.30
N ALA A 358 12.98 3.38 -2.25
CA ALA A 358 13.23 2.96 -3.63
C ALA A 358 14.50 3.63 -4.18
N ASN A 359 14.74 4.91 -3.88
CA ASN A 359 15.95 5.60 -4.34
C ASN A 359 17.21 5.02 -3.69
N GLU A 360 17.24 4.86 -2.37
CA GLU A 360 18.36 4.26 -1.64
C GLU A 360 18.70 2.86 -2.20
N LEU A 361 17.68 2.04 -2.46
CA LEU A 361 17.86 0.71 -3.06
C LEU A 361 18.46 0.79 -4.47
N TYR A 362 17.91 1.63 -5.35
CA TYR A 362 18.44 1.72 -6.72
C TYR A 362 19.82 2.39 -6.79
N GLU A 363 20.15 3.30 -5.88
CA GLU A 363 21.49 3.87 -5.72
C GLU A 363 22.48 2.78 -5.28
N TYR A 364 22.13 1.97 -4.29
CA TYR A 364 22.92 0.80 -3.90
C TYR A 364 23.12 -0.19 -5.06
N LEU A 365 22.05 -0.54 -5.79
CA LEU A 365 22.13 -1.45 -6.94
C LEU A 365 22.99 -0.86 -8.08
N LEU A 366 23.02 0.46 -8.24
CA LEU A 366 23.89 1.13 -9.22
C LEU A 366 25.37 0.97 -8.86
N ASP A 367 25.71 1.11 -7.58
CA ASP A 367 27.08 0.97 -7.08
C ASP A 367 27.59 -0.47 -7.20
N GLN A 368 26.71 -1.46 -6.97
CA GLN A 368 27.04 -2.88 -7.10
C GLN A 368 27.03 -3.38 -8.56
N SER A 369 26.37 -2.68 -9.48
CA SER A 369 26.22 -3.16 -10.85
C SER A 369 27.51 -3.04 -11.66
N HIS A 370 27.85 -4.12 -12.37
CA HIS A 370 28.97 -4.16 -13.31
C HIS A 370 28.52 -4.05 -14.78
N SER A 371 27.21 -4.06 -15.04
CA SER A 371 26.65 -4.04 -16.40
C SER A 371 26.06 -2.68 -16.73
N ASP A 372 26.50 -2.08 -17.83
CA ASP A 372 25.93 -0.82 -18.34
C ASP A 372 24.43 -0.95 -18.66
N ARG A 373 23.95 -2.15 -19.04
CA ARG A 373 22.52 -2.38 -19.27
C ARG A 373 21.71 -2.29 -17.98
N GLU A 374 22.22 -2.85 -16.90
CA GLU A 374 21.59 -2.78 -15.58
C GLU A 374 21.64 -1.35 -15.04
N LYS A 375 22.79 -0.67 -15.15
CA LYS A 375 22.93 0.74 -14.77
C LYS A 375 21.91 1.62 -15.49
N ALA A 376 21.77 1.44 -16.80
CA ALA A 376 20.76 2.17 -17.56
C ALA A 376 19.33 1.90 -17.07
N HIS A 377 19.03 0.66 -16.68
CA HIS A 377 17.73 0.30 -16.10
C HIS A 377 17.52 0.96 -14.73
N PHE A 378 18.48 0.88 -13.82
CA PHE A 378 18.35 1.49 -12.47
C PHE A 378 18.25 3.02 -12.53
N TYR A 379 19.01 3.69 -13.40
CA TYR A 379 18.81 5.12 -13.66
C TYR A 379 17.40 5.43 -14.18
N HIS A 380 16.82 4.55 -15.01
CA HIS A 380 15.44 4.71 -15.47
C HIS A 380 14.44 4.57 -14.31
N GLN A 381 14.63 3.59 -13.40
CA GLN A 381 13.78 3.42 -12.23
C GLN A 381 13.89 4.59 -11.24
N LEU A 382 15.10 5.11 -11.00
CA LEU A 382 15.30 6.34 -10.23
C LEU A 382 14.55 7.52 -10.85
N GLY A 383 14.60 7.68 -12.18
CA GLY A 383 13.84 8.70 -12.87
C GLY A 383 12.34 8.61 -12.58
N TRP A 384 11.79 7.40 -12.57
CA TRP A 384 10.38 7.16 -12.25
C TRP A 384 10.03 7.47 -10.79
N SER A 385 10.88 7.06 -9.85
CA SER A 385 10.72 7.39 -8.44
C SER A 385 10.71 8.91 -8.23
N LYS A 386 11.71 9.64 -8.77
CA LYS A 386 11.82 11.11 -8.68
C LYS A 386 10.64 11.83 -9.34
N LYS A 387 10.17 11.34 -10.50
CA LYS A 387 8.95 11.85 -11.18
C LYS A 387 7.72 11.72 -10.28
N SER A 388 7.62 10.63 -9.54
CA SER A 388 6.51 10.36 -8.61
C SER A 388 6.58 11.25 -7.36
N GLN A 389 7.79 11.61 -6.92
CA GLN A 389 8.05 12.64 -5.90
C GLN A 389 7.85 14.09 -6.39
N ARG A 390 7.50 14.30 -7.67
CA ARG A 390 7.46 15.63 -8.32
C ARG A 390 8.81 16.36 -8.39
N LYS A 391 9.94 15.66 -8.23
CA LYS A 391 11.29 16.16 -8.45
C LYS A 391 11.64 16.06 -9.93
N TYR A 392 11.05 16.92 -10.75
CA TYR A 392 11.03 16.79 -12.21
C TYR A 392 12.40 16.96 -12.86
N GLU A 393 13.22 17.90 -12.38
CA GLU A 393 14.57 18.13 -12.89
C GLU A 393 15.49 16.93 -12.62
N GLU A 394 15.45 16.38 -11.41
CA GLU A 394 16.17 15.15 -11.06
C GLU A 394 15.70 13.96 -11.90
N ALA A 395 14.39 13.81 -12.10
CA ALA A 395 13.83 12.75 -12.93
C ALA A 395 14.35 12.81 -14.37
N ILE A 396 14.35 14.00 -14.98
CA ILE A 396 14.89 14.21 -16.33
C ILE A 396 16.38 13.87 -16.37
N ALA A 397 17.16 14.27 -15.36
CA ALA A 397 18.59 13.96 -15.28
C ALA A 397 18.83 12.44 -15.23
N CYS A 398 18.10 11.71 -14.40
CA CYS A 398 18.16 10.24 -14.33
C CYS A 398 17.79 9.58 -15.66
N TYR A 399 16.69 10.00 -16.31
CA TYR A 399 16.31 9.44 -17.61
C TYR A 399 17.34 9.74 -18.71
N LYS A 400 17.93 10.94 -18.72
CA LYS A 400 19.01 11.30 -19.65
C LYS A 400 20.27 10.48 -19.43
N LYS A 401 20.69 10.25 -18.18
CA LYS A 401 21.80 9.33 -17.87
C LYS A 401 21.50 7.90 -18.36
N SER A 402 20.28 7.41 -18.13
CA SER A 402 19.82 6.12 -18.68
C SER A 402 19.94 6.07 -20.20
N LEU A 403 19.52 7.13 -20.91
CA LEU A 403 19.63 7.23 -22.37
C LEU A 403 21.08 7.20 -22.84
N GLU A 404 21.96 8.00 -22.25
CA GLU A 404 23.38 8.07 -22.60
C GLU A 404 24.06 6.69 -22.47
N ILE A 405 23.73 5.94 -21.42
CA ILE A 405 24.27 4.59 -21.25
C ILE A 405 23.68 3.65 -22.31
N LYS A 406 22.37 3.71 -22.57
CA LYS A 406 21.72 2.89 -23.63
C LYS A 406 22.34 3.13 -25.00
N GLU A 407 22.71 4.35 -25.34
CA GLU A 407 23.37 4.70 -26.61
C GLU A 407 24.70 3.96 -26.79
N LYS A 408 25.42 3.65 -25.69
CA LYS A 408 26.68 2.91 -25.72
C LYS A 408 26.50 1.40 -25.89
N VAL A 409 25.38 0.84 -25.43
CA VAL A 409 25.20 -0.63 -25.31
C VAL A 409 24.04 -1.23 -26.11
N MET A 410 23.25 -0.41 -26.81
CA MET A 410 22.09 -0.84 -27.58
C MET A 410 22.06 -0.23 -28.99
N PRO A 411 21.49 -0.93 -30.00
CA PRO A 411 21.27 -0.36 -31.32
C PRO A 411 20.36 0.88 -31.28
N THR A 412 20.65 1.88 -32.11
CA THR A 412 20.02 3.22 -32.09
C THR A 412 18.47 3.25 -32.24
N ASN A 413 17.85 2.17 -32.70
CA ASN A 413 16.38 2.04 -32.83
C ASN A 413 15.77 1.08 -31.81
N HIS A 414 16.47 0.73 -30.73
CA HIS A 414 15.92 -0.17 -29.72
C HIS A 414 14.70 0.46 -28.99
N LEU A 415 13.65 -0.32 -28.75
CA LEU A 415 12.40 0.17 -28.15
C LEU A 415 12.58 0.82 -26.76
N SER A 416 13.64 0.48 -26.04
CA SER A 416 13.99 1.10 -24.74
C SER A 416 14.27 2.61 -24.81
N PHE A 417 14.69 3.11 -25.98
CA PHE A 417 14.84 4.55 -26.24
C PHE A 417 13.47 5.23 -26.26
N ALA A 418 12.49 4.65 -26.95
CA ALA A 418 11.13 5.18 -27.00
C ALA A 418 10.49 5.24 -25.61
N VAL A 419 10.67 4.21 -24.78
CA VAL A 419 10.20 4.21 -23.38
C VAL A 419 10.81 5.38 -22.60
N SER A 420 12.12 5.62 -22.73
CA SER A 420 12.80 6.69 -21.99
C SER A 420 12.38 8.08 -22.50
N TYR A 421 12.22 8.25 -23.80
CA TYR A 421 11.71 9.49 -24.39
C TYR A 421 10.26 9.77 -23.96
N ASN A 422 9.39 8.77 -23.93
CA ASN A 422 8.03 8.91 -23.42
C ASN A 422 8.01 9.32 -21.94
N GLU A 423 8.90 8.79 -21.12
CA GLU A 423 8.96 9.20 -19.72
C GLU A 423 9.43 10.64 -19.55
N ILE A 424 10.45 11.08 -20.30
CA ILE A 424 10.92 12.47 -20.32
C ILE A 424 9.82 13.41 -20.83
N GLY A 425 9.15 13.06 -21.92
CA GLY A 425 8.03 13.83 -22.48
C GLY A 425 6.92 14.02 -21.43
N SER A 426 6.60 12.95 -20.70
CA SER A 426 5.60 12.99 -19.63
C SER A 426 6.04 13.82 -18.42
N VAL A 427 7.33 13.90 -18.12
CA VAL A 427 7.82 14.85 -17.10
C VAL A 427 7.63 16.29 -17.58
N TYR A 428 8.01 16.62 -18.81
CA TYR A 428 7.81 17.97 -19.35
C TYR A 428 6.33 18.36 -19.45
N GLU A 429 5.46 17.42 -19.81
CA GLU A 429 4.00 17.62 -19.81
C GLU A 429 3.49 17.98 -18.40
N LYS A 430 3.91 17.26 -17.35
CA LYS A 430 3.56 17.60 -15.96
C LYS A 430 4.09 18.98 -15.51
N MET A 431 5.13 19.49 -16.17
CA MET A 431 5.66 20.84 -15.97
C MET A 431 4.98 21.90 -16.84
N ASN A 432 3.95 21.52 -17.62
CA ASN A 432 3.30 22.36 -18.65
C ASN A 432 4.27 22.88 -19.73
N LYS A 433 5.39 22.18 -19.96
CA LYS A 433 6.39 22.50 -21.00
C LYS A 433 6.08 21.72 -22.28
N TYR A 434 4.95 22.04 -22.90
CA TYR A 434 4.36 21.28 -24.01
C TYR A 434 5.25 21.12 -25.24
N THR A 435 6.01 22.16 -25.61
CA THR A 435 6.93 22.10 -26.76
C THR A 435 8.04 21.08 -26.55
N ALA A 436 8.62 21.03 -25.36
CA ALA A 436 9.61 20.03 -24.99
C ALA A 436 8.98 18.63 -24.90
N ALA A 437 7.77 18.51 -24.34
CA ALA A 437 7.06 17.24 -24.27
C ALA A 437 6.80 16.64 -25.66
N LEU A 438 6.27 17.45 -26.59
CA LEU A 438 6.04 17.05 -27.98
C LEU A 438 7.32 16.56 -28.66
N MET A 439 8.42 17.33 -28.54
CA MET A 439 9.71 16.94 -29.12
C MET A 439 10.15 15.54 -28.66
N TYR A 440 9.97 15.21 -27.38
CA TYR A 440 10.35 13.88 -26.86
C TYR A 440 9.36 12.79 -27.27
N TYR A 441 8.05 13.07 -27.26
CA TYR A 441 7.06 12.11 -27.75
C TYR A 441 7.21 11.81 -29.23
N GLU A 442 7.54 12.80 -30.06
CA GLU A 442 7.84 12.60 -31.49
C GLU A 442 9.08 11.72 -31.71
N LYS A 443 10.14 11.91 -30.91
CA LYS A 443 11.32 11.01 -30.92
C LYS A 443 10.93 9.57 -30.58
N ALA A 444 10.07 9.37 -29.58
CA ALA A 444 9.56 8.04 -29.24
C ALA A 444 8.72 7.45 -30.39
N LEU A 445 7.87 8.27 -31.01
CA LEU A 445 6.96 7.88 -32.08
C LEU A 445 7.73 7.38 -33.32
N VAL A 446 8.82 8.06 -33.71
CA VAL A 446 9.67 7.64 -34.84
C VAL A 446 10.22 6.23 -34.63
N ILE A 447 10.70 5.92 -33.42
CA ILE A 447 11.22 4.59 -33.09
C ILE A 447 10.09 3.56 -33.08
N GLN A 448 8.96 3.89 -32.45
CA GLN A 448 7.82 2.99 -32.35
C GLN A 448 7.24 2.64 -33.73
N ARG A 449 7.05 3.61 -34.63
CA ARG A 449 6.56 3.36 -35.99
C ARG A 449 7.50 2.47 -36.82
N ARG A 450 8.79 2.46 -36.50
CA ARG A 450 9.78 1.60 -37.17
C ARG A 450 9.80 0.17 -36.61
N MET A 451 9.59 0.02 -35.31
CA MET A 451 9.85 -1.23 -34.58
C MET A 451 8.59 -2.01 -34.21
N LEU A 452 7.43 -1.34 -34.13
CA LEU A 452 6.16 -1.94 -33.76
C LEU A 452 5.28 -2.13 -34.99
N SER A 453 4.32 -3.06 -34.89
CA SER A 453 3.25 -3.15 -35.88
C SER A 453 2.38 -1.89 -35.84
N SER A 454 1.75 -1.54 -36.97
CA SER A 454 0.86 -0.38 -37.04
C SER A 454 -0.29 -0.44 -36.03
N ASN A 455 -0.70 -1.64 -35.59
CA ASN A 455 -1.77 -1.85 -34.61
C ASN A 455 -1.26 -2.09 -33.17
N ASP A 456 -0.05 -1.65 -32.83
CA ASP A 456 0.52 -1.84 -31.50
C ASP A 456 -0.04 -0.83 -30.46
N LEU A 457 -0.41 -1.32 -29.27
CA LEU A 457 -0.97 -0.46 -28.22
C LEU A 457 0.05 0.50 -27.59
N GLY A 458 1.35 0.18 -27.66
CA GLY A 458 2.43 1.07 -27.24
C GLY A 458 2.56 2.30 -28.15
N LEU A 459 2.27 2.15 -29.44
CA LEU A 459 2.17 3.25 -30.40
C LEU A 459 0.96 4.15 -30.07
N ALA A 460 -0.22 3.53 -29.84
CA ALA A 460 -1.43 4.25 -29.46
C ALA A 460 -1.26 5.10 -28.18
N SER A 461 -0.50 4.61 -27.19
CA SER A 461 -0.24 5.36 -25.96
C SER A 461 0.52 6.67 -26.20
N THR A 462 1.54 6.66 -27.08
CA THR A 462 2.30 7.87 -27.43
C THR A 462 1.46 8.83 -28.24
N LEU A 463 0.73 8.34 -29.24
CA LEU A 463 -0.17 9.15 -30.08
C LEU A 463 -1.24 9.86 -29.23
N SER A 464 -1.81 9.16 -28.24
CA SER A 464 -2.79 9.76 -27.33
C SER A 464 -2.21 10.91 -26.52
N LYS A 465 -0.97 10.81 -26.04
CA LYS A 465 -0.28 11.89 -25.29
C LYS A 465 -0.02 13.10 -26.19
N ILE A 466 0.39 12.87 -27.43
CA ILE A 466 0.57 13.94 -28.43
C ILE A 466 -0.78 14.62 -28.73
N GLY A 467 -1.83 13.83 -28.95
CA GLY A 467 -3.19 14.33 -29.18
C GLY A 467 -3.69 15.21 -28.03
N SER A 468 -3.52 14.77 -26.79
CA SER A 468 -3.89 15.54 -25.60
C SER A 468 -3.12 16.86 -25.49
N ILE A 469 -1.82 16.90 -25.82
CA ILE A 469 -1.07 18.16 -25.83
C ILE A 469 -1.59 19.11 -26.92
N TYR A 470 -1.89 18.61 -28.11
CA TYR A 470 -2.47 19.46 -29.16
C TYR A 470 -3.86 19.98 -28.77
N GLU A 471 -4.65 19.18 -28.05
CA GLU A 471 -5.93 19.61 -27.50
C GLU A 471 -5.75 20.71 -26.45
N GLU A 472 -4.77 20.59 -25.54
CA GLU A 472 -4.48 21.60 -24.51
C GLU A 472 -3.91 22.89 -25.09
N THR A 473 -3.12 22.80 -26.16
CA THR A 473 -2.51 23.95 -26.85
C THR A 473 -3.41 24.59 -27.91
N GLY A 474 -4.59 24.01 -28.17
CA GLY A 474 -5.64 24.59 -29.04
C GLY A 474 -5.55 24.19 -30.52
N ASP A 475 -4.64 23.31 -30.92
CA ASP A 475 -4.57 22.76 -32.28
C ASP A 475 -5.51 21.54 -32.39
N TYR A 476 -6.81 21.82 -32.36
CA TYR A 476 -7.85 20.79 -32.31
C TYR A 476 -7.86 19.88 -33.55
N LEU A 477 -7.45 20.36 -34.71
CA LEU A 477 -7.39 19.53 -35.93
C LEU A 477 -6.31 18.46 -35.81
N LYS A 478 -5.12 18.79 -35.29
CA LYS A 478 -4.09 17.79 -35.01
C LYS A 478 -4.53 16.85 -33.91
N ALA A 479 -5.09 17.37 -32.82
CA ALA A 479 -5.60 16.55 -31.72
C ALA A 479 -6.60 15.49 -32.21
N LEU A 480 -7.56 15.91 -33.04
CA LEU A 480 -8.55 15.03 -33.65
C LEU A 480 -7.90 13.92 -34.48
N SER A 481 -6.98 14.28 -35.38
CA SER A 481 -6.26 13.32 -36.22
C SER A 481 -5.50 12.27 -35.40
N PHE A 482 -4.82 12.68 -34.32
CA PHE A 482 -4.12 11.73 -33.44
C PHE A 482 -5.08 10.82 -32.67
N HIS A 483 -6.21 11.33 -32.18
CA HIS A 483 -7.19 10.50 -31.47
C HIS A 483 -7.94 9.55 -32.41
N GLU A 484 -8.16 9.91 -33.67
CA GLU A 484 -8.70 9.02 -34.70
C GLU A 484 -7.72 7.89 -35.04
N GLU A 485 -6.41 8.18 -35.18
CA GLU A 485 -5.37 7.16 -35.37
C GLU A 485 -5.32 6.19 -34.17
N VAL A 486 -5.42 6.70 -32.95
CA VAL A 486 -5.49 5.87 -31.73
C VAL A 486 -6.72 4.96 -31.73
N LEU A 487 -7.89 5.48 -32.12
CA LEU A 487 -9.13 4.70 -32.20
C LEU A 487 -9.00 3.57 -33.23
N GLU A 488 -8.44 3.86 -34.41
CA GLU A 488 -8.21 2.87 -35.47
C GLU A 488 -7.30 1.74 -34.98
N ILE A 489 -6.18 2.08 -34.34
CA ILE A 489 -5.25 1.08 -33.78
C ILE A 489 -5.95 0.16 -32.79
N GLN A 490 -6.74 0.73 -31.87
CA GLN A 490 -7.44 -0.04 -30.84
C GLN A 490 -8.50 -0.96 -31.45
N GLN A 491 -9.30 -0.47 -32.41
CA GLN A 491 -10.31 -1.27 -33.10
C GLN A 491 -9.70 -2.41 -33.92
N ASN A 492 -8.57 -2.17 -34.58
CA ASN A 492 -7.87 -3.19 -35.34
C ASN A 492 -7.25 -4.27 -34.44
N LYS A 493 -6.73 -3.86 -33.26
CA LYS A 493 -6.08 -4.78 -32.33
C LYS A 493 -7.09 -5.65 -31.57
N ASP A 494 -8.20 -5.06 -31.16
CA ASP A 494 -9.27 -5.72 -30.44
C ASP A 494 -10.62 -5.17 -30.91
N PRO A 495 -11.28 -5.87 -31.86
CA PRO A 495 -12.58 -5.46 -32.38
C PRO A 495 -13.70 -5.57 -31.33
N SER A 496 -13.46 -6.24 -30.20
CA SER A 496 -14.42 -6.29 -29.12
C SER A 496 -14.48 -4.92 -28.42
N ASN A 497 -15.69 -4.41 -28.24
CA ASN A 497 -15.92 -3.13 -27.57
C ASN A 497 -15.31 -3.16 -26.16
N ASN A 498 -14.18 -2.48 -25.96
CA ASN A 498 -13.43 -2.45 -24.71
C ASN A 498 -13.34 -1.02 -24.13
N PRO A 499 -12.90 -0.85 -22.86
CA PRO A 499 -12.87 0.48 -22.23
C PRO A 499 -11.96 1.49 -22.93
N LYS A 500 -10.90 1.04 -23.61
CA LYS A 500 -9.95 1.93 -24.32
C LYS A 500 -10.60 2.58 -25.54
N ILE A 501 -11.39 1.82 -26.30
CA ILE A 501 -12.15 2.33 -27.45
C ILE A 501 -13.15 3.41 -27.00
N ALA A 502 -13.87 3.18 -25.90
CA ALA A 502 -14.77 4.19 -25.34
C ALA A 502 -14.04 5.48 -24.93
N TYR A 503 -12.85 5.34 -24.32
CA TYR A 503 -12.03 6.50 -23.97
C TYR A 503 -11.61 7.31 -25.21
N SER A 504 -11.19 6.65 -26.29
CA SER A 504 -10.84 7.31 -27.55
C SER A 504 -12.03 8.06 -28.17
N TYR A 505 -13.23 7.47 -28.16
CA TYR A 505 -14.45 8.17 -28.57
C TYR A 505 -14.76 9.40 -27.71
N ASN A 506 -14.51 9.33 -26.40
CA ASN A 506 -14.68 10.49 -25.52
C ASN A 506 -13.69 11.61 -25.83
N ASN A 507 -12.43 11.29 -26.12
CA ASN A 507 -11.43 12.29 -26.52
C ASN A 507 -11.81 12.95 -27.86
N ILE A 508 -12.20 12.15 -28.85
CA ILE A 508 -12.72 12.66 -30.13
C ILE A 508 -13.95 13.56 -29.91
N GLY A 509 -14.86 13.15 -29.02
CA GLY A 509 -16.03 13.94 -28.65
C GLY A 509 -15.66 15.29 -28.03
N SER A 510 -14.69 15.30 -27.11
CA SER A 510 -14.21 16.52 -26.46
C SER A 510 -13.51 17.47 -27.42
N VAL A 511 -12.70 16.96 -28.36
CA VAL A 511 -12.07 17.79 -29.39
C VAL A 511 -13.12 18.41 -30.32
N ASN A 512 -14.09 17.63 -30.79
CA ASN A 512 -15.19 18.15 -31.62
C ASN A 512 -16.04 19.19 -30.87
N GLU A 513 -16.27 19.00 -29.57
CA GLU A 513 -16.95 20.00 -28.73
C GLU A 513 -16.18 21.33 -28.72
N LYS A 514 -14.86 21.29 -28.51
CA LYS A 514 -14.00 22.50 -28.51
C LYS A 514 -13.95 23.18 -29.87
N MET A 515 -14.10 22.43 -30.96
CA MET A 515 -14.23 22.96 -32.32
C MET A 515 -15.62 23.55 -32.63
N GLY A 516 -16.61 23.37 -31.74
CA GLY A 516 -18.00 23.78 -31.98
C GLY A 516 -18.82 22.80 -32.84
N GLU A 517 -18.25 21.65 -33.18
CA GLU A 517 -18.87 20.58 -33.97
C GLU A 517 -19.76 19.69 -33.07
N TYR A 518 -20.77 20.30 -32.45
CA TYR A 518 -21.56 19.67 -31.39
C TYR A 518 -22.27 18.37 -31.81
N SER A 519 -22.69 18.25 -33.08
CA SER A 519 -23.31 17.02 -33.59
C SER A 519 -22.32 15.84 -33.62
N LYS A 520 -21.07 16.08 -34.05
CA LYS A 520 -19.98 15.08 -34.04
C LYS A 520 -19.55 14.75 -32.62
N ALA A 521 -19.51 15.75 -31.73
CA ALA A 521 -19.24 15.57 -30.32
C ALA A 521 -20.25 14.62 -29.66
N LEU A 522 -21.55 14.90 -29.84
CA LEU A 522 -22.63 14.04 -29.33
C LEU A 522 -22.58 12.63 -29.93
N SER A 523 -22.32 12.50 -31.24
CA SER A 523 -22.18 11.18 -31.87
C SER A 523 -21.07 10.35 -31.23
N SER A 524 -19.92 10.97 -30.98
CA SER A 524 -18.75 10.29 -30.39
C SER A 524 -18.99 9.94 -28.92
N HIS A 525 -19.51 10.87 -28.10
CA HIS A 525 -19.85 10.58 -26.71
C HIS A 525 -20.94 9.51 -26.57
N ASN A 526 -21.94 9.48 -27.47
CA ASN A 526 -22.96 8.43 -27.44
C ASN A 526 -22.39 7.05 -27.79
N LYS A 527 -21.44 6.96 -28.73
CA LYS A 527 -20.72 5.70 -28.99
C LYS A 527 -19.90 5.25 -27.78
N ALA A 528 -19.19 6.18 -27.13
CA ALA A 528 -18.48 5.88 -25.88
C ALA A 528 -19.45 5.37 -24.81
N LEU A 529 -20.60 6.03 -24.65
CA LEU A 529 -21.63 5.66 -23.68
C LEU A 529 -22.21 4.26 -23.96
N GLU A 530 -22.52 3.93 -25.21
CA GLU A 530 -23.03 2.62 -25.61
C GLU A 530 -22.05 1.49 -25.25
N ILE A 531 -20.76 1.70 -25.55
CA ILE A 531 -19.71 0.74 -25.20
C ILE A 531 -19.62 0.58 -23.69
N GLN A 532 -19.52 1.70 -22.96
CA GLN A 532 -19.41 1.70 -21.51
C GLN A 532 -20.61 1.04 -20.83
N GLN A 533 -21.83 1.25 -21.32
CA GLN A 533 -23.04 0.62 -20.76
C GLN A 533 -23.04 -0.91 -20.90
N LYS A 534 -22.37 -1.46 -21.91
CA LYS A 534 -22.26 -2.91 -22.12
C LYS A 534 -21.20 -3.56 -21.24
N ILE A 535 -20.13 -2.82 -20.87
CA ILE A 535 -18.94 -3.39 -20.23
C ILE A 535 -18.69 -2.91 -18.80
N LEU A 536 -19.27 -1.78 -18.40
CA LEU A 536 -19.07 -1.17 -17.08
C LEU A 536 -20.31 -1.35 -16.19
N PRO A 537 -20.12 -1.46 -14.86
CA PRO A 537 -21.23 -1.42 -13.91
C PRO A 537 -22.05 -0.13 -14.02
N LEU A 538 -23.35 -0.21 -13.69
CA LEU A 538 -24.31 0.88 -13.87
C LEU A 538 -23.88 2.24 -13.26
N ASN A 539 -23.14 2.24 -12.14
CA ASN A 539 -22.71 3.46 -11.43
C ASN A 539 -21.23 3.82 -11.67
N HIS A 540 -20.58 3.23 -12.69
CA HIS A 540 -19.15 3.42 -12.90
C HIS A 540 -18.80 4.91 -13.15
N PRO A 541 -17.74 5.46 -12.51
CA PRO A 541 -17.35 6.87 -12.67
C PRO A 541 -17.13 7.32 -14.12
N ASP A 542 -16.66 6.42 -14.99
CA ASP A 542 -16.44 6.76 -16.40
C ASP A 542 -17.73 6.91 -17.21
N LEU A 543 -18.81 6.19 -16.85
CA LEU A 543 -20.14 6.44 -17.41
C LEU A 543 -20.66 7.82 -16.99
N ALA A 544 -20.47 8.18 -15.71
CA ALA A 544 -20.85 9.47 -15.18
C ALA A 544 -20.08 10.61 -15.89
N GLN A 545 -18.79 10.40 -16.16
CA GLN A 545 -17.99 11.34 -16.94
C GLN A 545 -18.57 11.55 -18.34
N THR A 546 -18.89 10.48 -19.07
CA THR A 546 -19.47 10.57 -20.42
C THR A 546 -20.82 11.29 -20.40
N TYR A 547 -21.69 10.99 -19.43
CA TYR A 547 -22.94 11.73 -19.25
C TYR A 547 -22.72 13.22 -18.98
N SER A 548 -21.73 13.57 -18.14
CA SER A 548 -21.39 14.97 -17.92
C SER A 548 -20.87 15.65 -19.18
N SER A 549 -20.08 14.97 -20.02
CA SER A 549 -19.60 15.52 -21.29
C SER A 549 -20.76 15.77 -22.26
N ILE A 550 -21.70 14.83 -22.38
CA ILE A 550 -22.93 15.03 -23.18
C ILE A 550 -23.75 16.22 -22.65
N GLY A 551 -23.92 16.31 -21.34
CA GLY A 551 -24.60 17.44 -20.70
C GLY A 551 -23.93 18.78 -21.01
N TYR A 552 -22.60 18.81 -21.02
CA TYR A 552 -21.84 20.01 -21.35
C TYR A 552 -22.06 20.43 -22.82
N VAL A 553 -22.04 19.49 -23.77
CA VAL A 553 -22.33 19.77 -25.19
C VAL A 553 -23.75 20.36 -25.35
N TYR A 554 -24.77 19.78 -24.72
CA TYR A 554 -26.12 20.34 -24.75
C TYR A 554 -26.20 21.74 -24.11
N GLY A 555 -25.42 22.00 -23.05
CA GLY A 555 -25.30 23.32 -22.45
C GLY A 555 -24.71 24.36 -23.41
N LYS A 556 -23.70 23.98 -24.19
CA LYS A 556 -23.13 24.83 -25.26
C LYS A 556 -24.11 25.11 -26.39
N MET A 557 -24.99 24.15 -26.69
CA MET A 557 -26.12 24.32 -27.62
C MET A 557 -27.31 25.10 -27.01
N CYS A 558 -27.19 25.62 -25.79
CA CYS A 558 -28.27 26.29 -25.05
C CYS A 558 -29.51 25.42 -24.77
N GLN A 559 -29.39 24.10 -24.85
CA GLN A 559 -30.46 23.14 -24.51
C GLN A 559 -30.39 22.78 -23.02
N TYR A 560 -30.64 23.78 -22.16
CA TYR A 560 -30.36 23.68 -20.73
C TYR A 560 -31.20 22.61 -19.99
N SER A 561 -32.43 22.35 -20.44
CA SER A 561 -33.29 21.29 -19.88
C SER A 561 -32.67 19.91 -20.08
N THR A 562 -32.23 19.60 -21.30
CA THR A 562 -31.54 18.35 -21.64
C THR A 562 -30.19 18.25 -20.93
N ALA A 563 -29.40 19.32 -20.94
CA ALA A 563 -28.12 19.39 -20.24
C ALA A 563 -28.27 19.07 -18.74
N ARG A 564 -29.31 19.63 -18.10
CA ARG A 564 -29.61 19.38 -16.69
C ARG A 564 -29.88 17.91 -16.41
N GLN A 565 -30.64 17.22 -17.26
CA GLN A 565 -30.94 15.79 -17.10
C GLN A 565 -29.65 14.95 -17.14
N TYR A 566 -28.75 15.24 -18.07
CA TYR A 566 -27.47 14.55 -18.21
C TYR A 566 -26.52 14.81 -17.04
N HIS A 567 -26.37 16.07 -16.62
CA HIS A 567 -25.55 16.39 -15.45
C HIS A 567 -26.13 15.81 -14.15
N GLN A 568 -27.45 15.77 -13.99
CA GLN A 568 -28.07 15.14 -12.82
C GLN A 568 -27.76 13.64 -12.77
N LYS A 569 -27.89 12.93 -13.90
CA LYS A 569 -27.50 11.51 -13.98
C LYS A 569 -26.03 11.29 -13.63
N ALA A 570 -25.13 12.13 -14.14
CA ALA A 570 -23.70 12.06 -13.82
C ALA A 570 -23.43 12.24 -12.32
N VAL A 571 -24.06 13.23 -11.68
CA VAL A 571 -23.94 13.48 -10.24
C VAL A 571 -24.52 12.32 -9.42
N ASP A 572 -25.71 11.83 -9.75
CA ASP A 572 -26.36 10.73 -9.02
C ASP A 572 -25.52 9.45 -9.06
N MET A 573 -24.91 9.16 -10.22
CA MET A 573 -23.97 8.04 -10.37
C MET A 573 -22.68 8.28 -9.57
N GLY A 574 -22.11 9.48 -9.68
CA GLY A 574 -20.89 9.85 -8.96
C GLY A 574 -21.03 9.83 -7.45
N GLN A 575 -22.16 10.27 -6.90
CA GLN A 575 -22.45 10.21 -5.46
C GLN A 575 -22.54 8.77 -4.93
N ARG A 576 -22.91 7.82 -5.78
CA ARG A 576 -23.00 6.40 -5.42
C ARG A 576 -21.67 5.66 -5.54
N SER A 577 -20.72 6.17 -6.33
CA SER A 577 -19.46 5.47 -6.63
C SER A 577 -18.18 6.18 -6.18
N LEU A 578 -18.24 7.47 -5.83
CA LEU A 578 -17.08 8.28 -5.45
C LEU A 578 -17.26 8.92 -4.07
N PRO A 579 -16.17 9.11 -3.31
CA PRO A 579 -16.17 9.92 -2.10
C PRO A 579 -16.67 11.35 -2.35
N ALA A 580 -17.31 11.95 -1.35
CA ALA A 580 -17.89 13.30 -1.48
C ALA A 580 -16.85 14.37 -1.87
N ASN A 581 -15.59 14.23 -1.46
CA ASN A 581 -14.50 15.14 -1.77
C ASN A 581 -13.78 14.85 -3.11
N HIS A 582 -14.27 13.88 -3.90
CA HIS A 582 -13.60 13.50 -5.14
C HIS A 582 -13.64 14.64 -6.19
N PRO A 583 -12.51 15.03 -6.80
CA PRO A 583 -12.45 16.18 -7.71
C PRO A 583 -13.43 16.12 -8.90
N ARG A 584 -13.62 14.93 -9.50
CA ARG A 584 -14.60 14.73 -10.58
C ARG A 584 -16.04 15.02 -10.12
N LEU A 585 -16.43 14.53 -8.94
CA LEU A 585 -17.77 14.75 -8.41
C LEU A 585 -18.01 16.24 -8.12
N GLN A 586 -17.01 16.93 -7.55
CA GLN A 586 -17.06 18.38 -7.35
C GLN A 586 -17.24 19.14 -8.66
N GLN A 587 -16.53 18.74 -9.71
CA GLN A 587 -16.69 19.34 -11.04
C GLN A 587 -18.08 19.08 -11.63
N TRP A 588 -18.63 17.88 -11.52
CA TRP A 588 -19.97 17.56 -12.01
C TRP A 588 -21.06 18.32 -11.27
N LEU A 589 -20.92 18.47 -9.95
CA LEU A 589 -21.81 19.30 -9.12
C LEU A 589 -21.78 20.76 -9.58
N LYS A 590 -20.59 21.32 -9.82
CA LYS A 590 -20.43 22.68 -10.34
C LYS A 590 -21.09 22.85 -11.71
N ASN A 591 -20.93 21.87 -12.61
CA ASN A 591 -21.57 21.89 -13.93
C ASN A 591 -23.10 21.85 -13.81
N LEU A 592 -23.63 20.99 -12.95
CA LEU A 592 -25.07 20.89 -12.69
C LEU A 592 -25.63 22.19 -12.11
N GLU A 593 -24.93 22.81 -11.16
CA GLU A 593 -25.34 24.08 -10.57
C GLU A 593 -25.34 25.21 -11.61
N TYR A 594 -24.30 25.29 -12.43
CA TYR A 594 -24.22 26.26 -13.53
C TYR A 594 -25.41 26.14 -14.48
N ILE A 595 -25.75 24.92 -14.90
CA ILE A 595 -26.89 24.68 -15.80
C ILE A 595 -28.22 24.97 -15.10
N LYS A 596 -28.38 24.67 -13.80
CA LYS A 596 -29.59 25.02 -13.02
C LYS A 596 -29.84 26.53 -12.93
N ARG A 597 -28.80 27.36 -13.00
CA ARG A 597 -28.94 28.83 -13.05
C ARG A 597 -29.32 29.37 -14.43
N LYS A 598 -29.16 28.56 -15.48
CA LYS A 598 -29.41 28.92 -16.89
C LYS A 598 -30.71 28.34 -17.45
N ALA A 599 -31.14 27.19 -16.94
CA ALA A 599 -32.44 26.55 -17.22
C ALA A 599 -33.55 27.21 -16.40
#